data_AF-A0A437AHD5-F1
#
_entry.id   AF-A0A437AHD5-F1
#
_cell.length_a   1.000
_cell.length_b   1.000
_cell.length_c   1.000
_cell.angle_alpha   90.00
_cell.angle_beta   90.00
_cell.angle_gamma   90.00
#
_symmetry.space_group_name_H-M   'P 1'
#
loop_
_entity.id
_entity.type
_entity.pdbx_description
1 polymer ?
#
loop_
_entity_poly.entity_id
_entity_poly.type
_entity_poly.pdbx_seq_one_letter_code
_entity_poly.pdbx_strand_id
1 'polypeptide(L)'
;KNYLINEKDSFNFKLYKLKREKDFGLANEILKNLESFELIFQVINLVNKENLPEIYKMIYDFKEENVKKVYEIYQANKTFFNLKVLFYHLIASKKEEYLVLALFIAKEEKDSFENYEIQIIYLFLCRFFMLSKLIIQTFDDLNIRTIQHENFAFIWNDISLKSGKEFPMKNTYLNLHMHSINMINNLVFSFIKVGKIDHAFDLLQTKESLCNSVLFKEVKEKKFFSVEKNNSFSNILGEKCSFIFDKIVKNVFYDFKVNNLFNYLLNHNLTYFFSYV
;
A
#
# COMPACT_ATOMS: atom_id res chain seq x y z
N LYS A 1 26.89 20.53 -28.42
CA LYS A 1 25.99 21.68 -28.17
C LYS A 1 25.42 21.54 -26.77
N ASN A 2 25.81 22.41 -25.83
CA ASN A 2 25.18 22.50 -24.52
C ASN A 2 23.78 23.09 -24.71
N TYR A 3 22.75 22.25 -24.66
CA TYR A 3 21.38 22.75 -24.58
C TYR A 3 21.22 23.41 -23.21
N LEU A 4 21.12 24.75 -23.20
CA LEU A 4 20.64 25.50 -22.04
C LEU A 4 19.17 25.12 -21.84
N ILE A 5 18.92 24.19 -20.91
CA ILE A 5 17.56 23.87 -20.50
C ILE A 5 17.11 25.02 -19.61
N ASN A 6 16.10 25.78 -20.05
CA ASN A 6 15.50 26.84 -19.25
C ASN A 6 15.02 26.29 -17.91
N GLU A 7 15.27 27.00 -16.81
CA GLU A 7 14.78 26.61 -15.49
C GLU A 7 13.25 26.51 -15.51
N LYS A 8 12.73 25.37 -15.06
CA LYS A 8 11.30 25.11 -14.91
C LYS A 8 11.00 24.74 -13.47
N ASP A 9 10.00 25.37 -12.86
CA ASP A 9 9.51 24.96 -11.55
C ASP A 9 8.61 23.72 -11.69
N SER A 10 9.25 22.58 -11.97
CA SER A 10 8.61 21.28 -12.08
C SER A 10 9.43 20.25 -11.32
N PHE A 11 8.75 19.29 -10.68
CA PHE A 11 9.41 18.22 -9.94
C PHE A 11 10.44 17.46 -10.80
N ASN A 12 10.10 17.13 -12.04
CA ASN A 12 11.02 16.47 -12.97
C ASN A 12 12.29 17.29 -13.27
N PHE A 13 12.15 18.62 -13.40
CA PHE A 13 13.30 19.49 -13.58
C PHE A 13 14.15 19.60 -12.31
N LYS A 14 13.50 19.69 -11.13
CA LYS A 14 14.20 19.67 -9.83
C LYS A 14 14.98 18.37 -9.63
N LEU A 15 14.41 17.21 -9.99
CA LEU A 15 15.12 15.92 -9.98
C LEU A 15 16.28 15.86 -10.97
N TYR A 16 16.10 16.37 -12.19
CA TYR A 16 17.17 16.47 -13.18
C TYR A 16 18.33 17.33 -12.67
N LYS A 17 18.01 18.52 -12.13
CA LYS A 17 18.98 19.45 -11.55
C LYS A 17 19.70 18.80 -10.37
N LEU A 18 18.97 18.12 -9.49
CA LEU A 18 19.54 17.37 -8.38
C LEU A 18 20.49 16.26 -8.84
N LYS A 19 20.12 15.48 -9.86
CA LYS A 19 20.98 14.43 -10.42
C LYS A 19 22.29 14.98 -10.99
N ARG A 20 22.27 16.19 -11.55
CA ARG A 20 23.44 16.87 -12.12
C ARG A 20 24.32 17.52 -11.05
N GLU A 21 23.70 18.22 -10.11
CA GLU A 21 24.39 19.11 -9.16
C GLU A 21 24.69 18.41 -7.82
N LYS A 22 23.94 17.35 -7.49
CA LYS A 22 24.00 16.64 -6.20
C LYS A 22 23.90 17.57 -4.98
N ASP A 23 23.25 18.71 -5.17
CA ASP A 23 23.11 19.75 -4.15
C ASP A 23 22.12 19.32 -3.07
N PHE A 24 22.58 19.37 -1.82
CA PHE A 24 21.76 19.02 -0.68
C PHE A 24 20.69 20.09 -0.39
N GLY A 25 20.96 21.37 -0.67
CA GLY A 25 19.96 22.43 -0.49
C GLY A 25 18.69 22.14 -1.28
N LEU A 26 18.87 21.82 -2.57
CA LEU A 26 17.80 21.38 -3.45
C LEU A 26 17.14 20.06 -3.01
N ALA A 27 17.89 19.06 -2.58
CA ALA A 27 17.29 17.81 -2.07
C ALA A 27 16.45 18.03 -0.83
N ASN A 28 16.88 18.89 0.10
CA ASN A 28 16.12 19.18 1.30
C ASN A 28 14.80 19.92 0.96
N GLU A 29 14.81 20.83 -0.01
CA GLU A 29 13.59 21.45 -0.52
C GLU A 29 12.64 20.43 -1.14
N ILE A 30 13.17 19.49 -1.92
CA ILE A 30 12.37 18.42 -2.54
C ILE A 30 11.79 17.50 -1.46
N LEU A 31 12.62 16.99 -0.54
CA LEU A 31 12.22 16.01 0.46
C LEU A 31 11.13 16.53 1.41
N LYS A 32 11.14 17.83 1.74
CA LYS A 32 10.11 18.46 2.59
C LYS A 32 8.68 18.32 2.06
N ASN A 33 8.53 18.16 0.74
CA ASN A 33 7.24 18.13 0.08
C ASN A 33 6.87 16.73 -0.45
N LEU A 34 7.69 15.72 -0.18
CA LEU A 34 7.47 14.37 -0.68
C LEU A 34 6.81 13.47 0.37
N GLU A 35 5.73 12.81 -0.04
CA GLU A 35 5.00 11.84 0.77
C GLU A 35 5.22 10.38 0.32
N SER A 36 5.73 10.20 -0.92
CA SER A 36 5.98 8.89 -1.52
C SER A 36 7.35 8.35 -1.14
N PHE A 37 7.37 7.16 -0.51
CA PHE A 37 8.61 6.46 -0.14
C PHE A 37 9.49 6.19 -1.35
N GLU A 38 8.90 5.85 -2.50
CA GLU A 38 9.65 5.61 -3.72
C GLU A 38 10.40 6.88 -4.17
N LEU A 39 9.72 8.02 -4.18
CA LEU A 39 10.33 9.31 -4.54
C LEU A 39 11.36 9.76 -3.50
N ILE A 40 11.09 9.53 -2.22
CA ILE A 40 12.04 9.78 -1.13
C ILE A 40 13.31 8.96 -1.34
N PHE A 41 13.19 7.65 -1.60
CA PHE A 41 14.32 6.78 -1.90
C PHE A 41 15.09 7.24 -3.14
N GLN A 42 14.40 7.62 -4.21
CA GLN A 42 15.03 8.14 -5.43
C GLN A 42 15.83 9.41 -5.14
N VAL A 43 15.28 10.37 -4.40
CA VAL A 43 15.96 11.63 -4.04
C VAL A 43 17.15 11.38 -3.13
N ILE A 44 16.99 10.54 -2.11
CA ILE A 44 18.06 10.16 -1.18
C ILE A 44 19.23 9.48 -1.92
N ASN A 45 18.93 8.63 -2.92
CA ASN A 45 19.96 7.96 -3.72
C ASN A 45 20.75 8.89 -4.64
N LEU A 46 20.28 10.13 -4.86
CA LEU A 46 20.94 11.11 -5.73
C LEU A 46 21.88 12.08 -4.99
N VAL A 47 21.86 12.10 -3.66
CA VAL A 47 22.66 13.05 -2.85
C VAL A 47 23.76 12.41 -2.01
N ASN A 48 24.74 13.22 -1.60
CA ASN A 48 25.72 12.82 -0.62
C ASN A 48 25.06 12.63 0.76
N LYS A 49 25.24 11.44 1.34
CA LYS A 49 24.46 10.93 2.48
C LYS A 49 24.78 11.61 3.80
N GLU A 50 25.99 12.17 3.93
CA GLU A 50 26.45 12.79 5.18
C GLU A 50 25.56 13.97 5.60
N ASN A 51 24.97 14.67 4.64
CA ASN A 51 24.16 15.86 4.90
C ASN A 51 22.67 15.58 5.11
N LEU A 52 22.19 14.34 4.91
CA LEU A 52 20.77 14.01 5.05
C LEU A 52 20.27 14.22 6.49
N PRO A 53 19.05 14.75 6.69
CA PRO A 53 18.44 14.79 8.01
C PRO A 53 18.27 13.37 8.54
N GLU A 54 18.39 13.22 9.85
CA GLU A 54 18.55 11.91 10.49
C GLU A 54 17.39 10.94 10.20
N ILE A 55 16.14 11.43 10.19
CA ILE A 55 14.96 10.60 9.90
C ILE A 55 15.02 9.97 8.50
N TYR A 56 15.58 10.65 7.50
CA TYR A 56 15.75 10.12 6.14
C TYR A 56 16.91 9.11 6.07
N LYS A 57 17.98 9.31 6.86
CA LYS A 57 19.09 8.34 6.97
C LYS A 57 18.59 7.00 7.51
N MET A 58 17.66 7.02 8.46
CA MET A 58 17.06 5.82 9.06
C MET A 58 16.23 5.00 8.07
N ILE A 59 15.63 5.64 7.06
CA ILE A 59 14.93 4.92 5.98
C ILE A 59 15.95 4.12 5.13
N TYR A 60 17.07 4.75 4.79
CA TYR A 60 18.11 4.19 3.92
C TYR A 60 18.86 3.03 4.60
N ASP A 61 19.38 3.26 5.80
CA ASP A 61 20.13 2.29 6.58
C ASP A 61 19.24 1.74 7.70
N PHE A 62 18.23 0.96 7.30
CA PHE A 62 17.33 0.33 8.26
C PHE A 62 18.15 -0.48 9.28
N LYS A 63 18.03 -0.09 10.54
CA LYS A 63 18.52 -0.83 11.71
C LYS A 63 17.38 -0.96 12.70
N GLU A 64 17.24 -2.14 13.25
CA GLU A 64 16.14 -2.44 14.17
C GLU A 64 16.17 -1.56 15.43
N GLU A 65 17.36 -1.26 15.94
CA GLU A 65 17.59 -0.35 17.08
C GLU A 65 17.01 1.06 16.87
N ASN A 66 16.76 1.48 15.62
CA ASN A 66 16.17 2.77 15.33
C ASN A 66 14.68 2.85 15.64
N VAL A 67 13.96 1.72 15.84
CA VAL A 67 12.50 1.71 16.05
C VAL A 67 12.08 2.63 17.19
N LYS A 68 12.76 2.56 18.33
CA LYS A 68 12.45 3.41 19.50
C LYS A 68 12.66 4.89 19.20
N LYS A 69 13.78 5.23 18.57
CA LYS A 69 14.10 6.61 18.19
C LYS A 69 13.10 7.17 17.17
N VAL A 70 12.70 6.36 16.18
CA VAL A 70 11.69 6.75 15.19
C VAL A 70 10.33 6.97 15.86
N TYR A 71 9.96 6.14 16.83
CA TYR A 71 8.75 6.33 17.62
C TYR A 71 8.79 7.64 18.43
N GLU A 72 9.90 7.96 19.08
CA GLU A 72 10.10 9.22 19.80
C GLU A 72 9.95 10.43 18.87
N ILE A 73 10.53 10.37 17.67
CA ILE A 73 10.39 11.42 16.64
C ILE A 73 8.93 11.60 16.22
N TYR A 74 8.20 10.49 16.00
CA TYR A 74 6.78 10.53 15.65
C TYR A 74 5.93 11.12 16.79
N GLN A 75 6.18 10.75 18.04
CA GLN A 75 5.46 11.30 19.19
C GLN A 75 5.72 12.80 19.37
N ALA A 76 6.96 13.24 19.16
CA ALA A 76 7.30 14.66 19.23
C ALA A 76 6.68 15.47 18.08
N ASN A 77 6.46 14.86 16.91
CA ASN A 77 5.88 15.52 15.74
C ASN A 77 5.03 14.55 14.90
N LYS A 78 3.72 14.54 15.14
CA LYS A 78 2.74 13.65 14.49
C LYS A 78 2.42 14.05 13.05
N THR A 79 3.39 13.87 12.15
CA THR A 79 3.18 14.04 10.70
C THR A 79 2.92 12.71 10.02
N PHE A 80 2.21 12.75 8.87
CA PHE A 80 1.99 11.58 8.01
C PHE A 80 3.31 10.92 7.61
N PHE A 81 4.31 11.73 7.26
CA PHE A 81 5.65 11.25 6.93
C PHE A 81 6.30 10.49 8.09
N ASN A 82 6.34 11.07 9.29
CA ASN A 82 6.94 10.42 10.46
C ASN A 82 6.23 9.10 10.82
N LEU A 83 4.90 9.06 10.69
CA LEU A 83 4.11 7.84 10.89
C LEU A 83 4.48 6.77 9.87
N LYS A 84 4.63 7.12 8.58
CA LYS A 84 5.07 6.15 7.56
C LYS A 84 6.48 5.64 7.82
N VAL A 85 7.40 6.49 8.29
CA VAL A 85 8.76 6.05 8.67
C VAL A 85 8.73 5.08 9.85
N LEU A 86 7.83 5.31 10.82
CA LEU A 86 7.59 4.37 11.90
C LEU A 86 7.05 3.03 11.37
N PHE A 87 6.04 3.05 10.50
CA PHE A 87 5.52 1.82 9.88
C PHE A 87 6.58 1.07 9.09
N TYR A 88 7.41 1.78 8.31
CA TYR A 88 8.53 1.19 7.61
C TYR A 88 9.45 0.42 8.55
N HIS A 89 9.87 1.02 9.67
CA HIS A 89 10.78 0.34 10.61
C HIS A 89 10.12 -0.84 11.31
N LEU A 90 8.87 -0.69 11.77
CA LEU A 90 8.14 -1.76 12.44
C LEU A 90 7.94 -2.96 11.51
N ILE A 91 7.54 -2.72 10.25
CA ILE A 91 7.24 -3.79 9.29
C ILE A 91 8.52 -4.39 8.71
N ALA A 92 9.53 -3.58 8.37
CA ALA A 92 10.80 -4.06 7.81
C ALA A 92 11.58 -4.97 8.78
N SER A 93 11.34 -4.84 10.10
CA SER A 93 11.93 -5.71 11.12
C SER A 93 11.53 -7.18 10.98
N LYS A 94 10.34 -7.45 10.43
CA LYS A 94 9.70 -8.78 10.34
C LYS A 94 9.51 -9.47 11.69
N LYS A 95 9.62 -8.76 12.81
CA LYS A 95 9.32 -9.29 14.16
C LYS A 95 7.84 -9.25 14.44
N GLU A 96 7.30 -10.31 15.02
CA GLU A 96 5.87 -10.45 15.30
C GLU A 96 5.36 -9.31 16.19
N GLU A 97 6.10 -9.01 17.24
CA GLU A 97 5.82 -7.98 18.23
C GLU A 97 5.68 -6.61 17.58
N TYR A 98 6.59 -6.28 16.65
CA TYR A 98 6.57 -5.02 15.92
C TYR A 98 5.48 -4.97 14.84
N LEU A 99 5.14 -6.10 14.22
CA LEU A 99 4.01 -6.16 13.30
C LEU A 99 2.66 -5.99 14.01
N VAL A 100 2.51 -6.56 15.21
CA VAL A 100 1.32 -6.36 16.05
C VAL A 100 1.25 -4.91 16.52
N LEU A 101 2.38 -4.32 16.90
CA LEU A 101 2.45 -2.90 17.23
C LEU A 101 2.07 -2.01 16.04
N ALA A 102 2.56 -2.33 14.84
CA ALA A 102 2.17 -1.64 13.61
C ALA A 102 0.66 -1.76 13.36
N LEU A 103 0.07 -2.95 13.56
CA LEU A 103 -1.38 -3.14 13.44
C LEU A 103 -2.16 -2.24 14.41
N PHE A 104 -1.72 -2.16 15.67
CA PHE A 104 -2.35 -1.31 16.67
C PHE A 104 -2.25 0.18 16.31
N ILE A 105 -1.05 0.66 16.00
CA ILE A 105 -0.84 2.08 15.64
C ILE A 105 -1.61 2.42 14.38
N ALA A 106 -1.63 1.54 13.37
CA ALA A 106 -2.40 1.75 12.14
C ALA A 106 -3.90 1.83 12.43
N LYS A 107 -4.44 1.02 13.35
CA LYS A 107 -5.84 1.10 13.76
C LYS A 107 -6.19 2.45 14.40
N GLU A 108 -5.34 2.93 15.31
CA GLU A 108 -5.59 4.19 16.04
C GLU A 108 -5.41 5.42 15.15
N GLU A 109 -4.50 5.37 14.18
CA GLU A 109 -4.12 6.52 13.35
C GLU A 109 -4.72 6.46 11.93
N LYS A 110 -5.55 5.46 11.60
CA LYS A 110 -6.11 5.29 10.23
C LYS A 110 -6.94 6.47 9.76
N ASP A 111 -7.56 7.22 10.68
CA ASP A 111 -8.42 8.37 10.37
C ASP A 111 -7.77 9.71 10.76
N SER A 112 -6.50 9.70 11.19
CA SER A 112 -5.76 10.89 11.63
C SER A 112 -5.33 11.81 10.49
N PHE A 113 -5.35 11.33 9.25
CA PHE A 113 -4.86 12.05 8.06
C PHE A 113 -5.87 11.92 6.92
N GLU A 114 -5.93 12.93 6.04
CA GLU A 114 -6.83 12.90 4.87
C GLU A 114 -6.48 11.80 3.85
N ASN A 115 -5.26 11.27 3.89
CA ASN A 115 -4.77 10.23 3.00
C ASN A 115 -5.19 8.82 3.48
N TYR A 116 -5.78 8.03 2.57
CA TYR A 116 -6.23 6.65 2.80
C TYR A 116 -5.09 5.61 2.93
N GLU A 117 -3.84 5.99 2.72
CA GLU A 117 -2.69 5.08 2.78
C GLU A 117 -2.55 4.38 4.14
N ILE A 118 -2.86 5.05 5.26
CA ILE A 118 -2.81 4.42 6.58
C ILE A 118 -3.93 3.37 6.71
N GLN A 119 -5.12 3.66 6.21
CA GLN A 119 -6.22 2.68 6.13
C GLN A 119 -5.82 1.47 5.26
N ILE A 120 -5.09 1.68 4.16
CA ILE A 120 -4.56 0.59 3.35
C ILE A 120 -3.51 -0.22 4.11
N ILE A 121 -2.54 0.42 4.77
CA ILE A 121 -1.54 -0.28 5.60
C ILE A 121 -2.25 -1.12 6.67
N TYR A 122 -3.24 -0.54 7.35
CA TYR A 122 -4.07 -1.25 8.32
C TYR A 122 -4.79 -2.45 7.71
N LEU A 123 -5.39 -2.29 6.53
CA LEU A 123 -6.06 -3.37 5.80
C LEU A 123 -5.12 -4.53 5.47
N PHE A 124 -3.90 -4.23 5.00
CA PHE A 124 -2.90 -5.24 4.70
C PHE A 124 -2.36 -5.93 5.95
N LEU A 125 -2.21 -5.22 7.06
CA LEU A 125 -1.87 -5.83 8.35
C LEU A 125 -3.01 -6.74 8.85
N CYS A 126 -4.27 -6.32 8.72
CA CYS A 126 -5.42 -7.16 9.03
C CYS A 126 -5.43 -8.44 8.18
N ARG A 127 -5.12 -8.32 6.89
CA ARG A 127 -4.96 -9.47 5.99
C ARG A 127 -3.83 -10.38 6.42
N PHE A 128 -2.66 -9.81 6.72
CA PHE A 128 -1.48 -10.55 7.19
C PHE A 128 -1.79 -11.38 8.42
N PHE A 129 -2.61 -10.87 9.34
CA PHE A 129 -3.07 -11.58 10.53
C PHE A 129 -4.41 -12.32 10.37
N MET A 130 -4.95 -12.42 9.15
CA MET A 130 -6.22 -13.08 8.82
C MET A 130 -7.43 -12.60 9.66
N LEU A 131 -7.47 -11.30 10.00
CA LEU A 131 -8.52 -10.69 10.83
C LEU A 131 -9.76 -10.34 10.00
N SER A 132 -10.47 -11.35 9.50
CA SER A 132 -11.59 -11.21 8.54
C SER A 132 -12.65 -10.17 8.95
N LYS A 133 -12.99 -10.06 10.24
CA LYS A 133 -13.97 -9.08 10.71
C LYS A 133 -13.49 -7.63 10.50
N LEU A 134 -12.23 -7.36 10.80
CA LEU A 134 -11.63 -6.02 10.64
C LEU A 134 -11.44 -5.67 9.16
N ILE A 135 -11.17 -6.68 8.32
CA ILE A 135 -11.10 -6.51 6.86
C ILE A 135 -12.45 -6.05 6.31
N ILE A 136 -13.55 -6.71 6.70
CA ILE A 136 -14.90 -6.32 6.26
C ILE A 136 -15.18 -4.86 6.66
N GLN A 137 -14.95 -4.52 7.93
CA GLN A 137 -15.17 -3.16 8.43
C GLN A 137 -14.34 -2.12 7.67
N THR A 138 -13.06 -2.42 7.40
CA THR A 138 -12.18 -1.47 6.71
C THR A 138 -12.56 -1.30 5.24
N PHE A 139 -13.05 -2.36 4.57
CA PHE A 139 -13.60 -2.25 3.21
C PHE A 139 -14.84 -1.36 3.17
N ASP A 140 -15.71 -1.47 4.17
CA ASP A 140 -16.90 -0.62 4.31
C ASP A 140 -16.49 0.85 4.55
N ASP A 141 -15.52 1.08 5.45
CA ASP A 141 -14.97 2.41 5.76
C ASP A 141 -14.32 3.07 4.53
N LEU A 142 -13.54 2.31 3.75
CA LEU A 142 -12.88 2.78 2.53
C LEU A 142 -13.85 3.11 1.39
N ASN A 143 -15.12 2.71 1.51
CA ASN A 143 -16.17 2.91 0.50
C ASN A 143 -15.70 2.51 -0.92
N ILE A 144 -15.09 1.33 -1.03
CA ILE A 144 -14.51 0.80 -2.28
C ILE A 144 -15.64 0.65 -3.31
N ARG A 145 -15.48 1.26 -4.50
CA ARG A 145 -16.50 1.30 -5.56
C ARG A 145 -16.07 0.54 -6.81
N THR A 146 -17.02 -0.11 -7.47
CA THR A 146 -16.95 -0.69 -8.82
C THR A 146 -15.56 -1.24 -9.17
N ILE A 147 -14.75 -0.50 -9.95
CA ILE A 147 -13.46 -0.97 -10.45
C ILE A 147 -12.41 -1.17 -9.35
N GLN A 148 -12.54 -0.45 -8.23
CA GLN A 148 -11.64 -0.63 -7.10
C GLN A 148 -11.80 -2.03 -6.50
N HIS A 149 -12.99 -2.67 -6.62
CA HIS A 149 -13.13 -4.06 -6.20
C HIS A 149 -12.21 -5.00 -6.98
N GLU A 150 -11.94 -4.76 -8.27
CA GLU A 150 -10.96 -5.58 -9.02
C GLU A 150 -9.54 -5.46 -8.44
N ASN A 151 -9.19 -4.28 -7.93
CA ASN A 151 -7.85 -4.04 -7.38
C ASN A 151 -7.70 -4.52 -5.93
N PHE A 152 -8.77 -4.52 -5.14
CA PHE A 152 -8.73 -4.86 -3.71
C PHE A 152 -9.22 -6.28 -3.40
N ALA A 153 -10.02 -6.91 -4.26
CA ALA A 153 -10.68 -8.17 -3.91
C ALA A 153 -9.73 -9.35 -3.64
N PHE A 154 -8.49 -9.29 -4.12
CA PHE A 154 -7.48 -10.29 -3.79
C PHE A 154 -7.22 -10.35 -2.27
N ILE A 155 -7.40 -9.25 -1.53
CA ILE A 155 -7.15 -9.16 -0.09
C ILE A 155 -8.03 -10.16 0.67
N TRP A 156 -9.34 -10.18 0.38
CA TRP A 156 -10.26 -11.12 1.01
C TRP A 156 -10.32 -12.47 0.30
N ASN A 157 -10.07 -12.52 -1.02
CA ASN A 157 -10.08 -13.77 -1.76
C ASN A 157 -8.96 -14.70 -1.29
N ASP A 158 -7.75 -14.18 -1.06
CA ASP A 158 -6.63 -14.97 -0.54
C ASP A 158 -6.97 -15.64 0.80
N ILE A 159 -7.69 -14.92 1.68
CA ILE A 159 -8.17 -15.46 2.97
C ILE A 159 -9.24 -16.53 2.75
N SER A 160 -10.15 -16.30 1.81
CA SER A 160 -11.21 -17.25 1.47
C SER A 160 -10.65 -18.57 0.95
N LEU A 161 -9.73 -18.49 -0.02
CA LEU A 161 -9.02 -19.62 -0.59
C LEU A 161 -8.21 -20.39 0.47
N LYS A 162 -7.52 -19.69 1.37
CA LYS A 162 -6.73 -20.34 2.42
C LYS A 162 -7.56 -20.97 3.52
N SER A 163 -8.57 -20.25 4.02
CA SER A 163 -9.42 -20.72 5.12
C SER A 163 -10.44 -21.77 4.69
N GLY A 164 -10.69 -21.90 3.38
CA GLY A 164 -11.77 -22.71 2.83
C GLY A 164 -13.16 -22.14 3.09
N LYS A 165 -13.26 -20.95 3.72
CA LYS A 165 -14.54 -20.30 4.06
C LYS A 165 -14.84 -19.21 3.06
N GLU A 166 -16.09 -19.15 2.63
CA GLU A 166 -16.54 -18.12 1.70
C GLU A 166 -16.54 -16.75 2.38
N PHE A 167 -15.92 -15.75 1.76
CA PHE A 167 -15.92 -14.39 2.27
C PHE A 167 -17.23 -13.68 1.88
N PRO A 168 -17.88 -12.92 2.79
CA PRO A 168 -19.19 -12.31 2.51
C PRO A 168 -19.25 -11.41 1.27
N MET A 169 -18.13 -10.76 0.92
CA MET A 169 -18.04 -9.81 -0.20
C MET A 169 -17.99 -10.46 -1.58
N LYS A 170 -17.89 -11.79 -1.67
CA LYS A 170 -17.74 -12.51 -2.94
C LYS A 170 -18.90 -12.24 -3.92
N ASN A 171 -20.14 -12.34 -3.45
CA ASN A 171 -21.30 -12.14 -4.32
C ASN A 171 -21.39 -10.69 -4.80
N THR A 172 -21.06 -9.73 -3.94
CA THR A 172 -20.96 -8.31 -4.31
C THR A 172 -19.94 -8.12 -5.43
N TYR A 173 -18.75 -8.70 -5.30
CA TYR A 173 -17.73 -8.65 -6.35
C TYR A 173 -18.22 -9.24 -7.67
N LEU A 174 -18.78 -10.46 -7.66
CA LEU A 174 -19.25 -11.12 -8.88
C LEU A 174 -20.37 -10.32 -9.57
N ASN A 175 -21.29 -9.75 -8.80
CA ASN A 175 -22.36 -8.91 -9.34
C ASN A 175 -21.81 -7.63 -9.96
N LEU A 176 -20.86 -6.95 -9.29
CA LEU A 176 -20.22 -5.75 -9.82
C LEU A 176 -19.41 -6.06 -11.09
N HIS A 177 -18.67 -7.16 -11.11
CA HIS A 177 -17.91 -7.61 -12.28
C HIS A 177 -18.83 -7.80 -13.51
N MET A 178 -19.94 -8.52 -13.33
CA MET A 178 -20.91 -8.74 -14.40
C MET A 178 -21.61 -7.44 -14.81
N HIS A 179 -21.92 -6.57 -13.85
CA HIS A 179 -22.47 -5.25 -14.14
C HIS A 179 -21.53 -4.40 -14.99
N SER A 180 -20.23 -4.40 -14.67
CA SER A 180 -19.20 -3.71 -15.46
C SER A 180 -19.11 -4.25 -16.89
N ILE A 181 -19.15 -5.57 -17.09
CA ILE A 181 -19.17 -6.17 -18.43
C ILE A 181 -20.41 -5.71 -19.22
N ASN A 182 -21.59 -5.71 -18.60
CA ASN A 182 -22.83 -5.29 -19.24
C ASN A 182 -22.81 -3.80 -19.60
N MET A 183 -22.30 -2.95 -18.70
CA MET A 183 -22.10 -1.52 -18.96
C MET A 183 -21.17 -1.29 -20.14
N ILE A 184 -20.05 -2.02 -20.22
CA ILE A 184 -19.12 -1.92 -21.34
C ILE A 184 -19.81 -2.31 -22.66
N ASN A 185 -20.56 -3.43 -22.68
CA ASN A 185 -21.29 -3.84 -23.88
C ASN A 185 -22.24 -2.73 -24.39
N ASN A 186 -22.99 -2.12 -23.48
CA ASN A 186 -23.93 -1.04 -23.83
C ASN A 186 -23.20 0.21 -24.37
N LEU A 187 -22.07 0.57 -23.76
CA LEU A 187 -21.26 1.72 -24.18
C LEU A 187 -20.55 1.49 -25.52
N VAL A 188 -20.11 0.27 -25.80
CA VAL A 188 -19.54 -0.08 -27.12
C VAL A 188 -20.58 0.15 -28.21
N PHE A 189 -21.82 -0.32 -28.02
CA PHE A 189 -22.89 -0.08 -28.99
C PHE A 189 -23.20 1.41 -29.18
N SER A 190 -23.20 2.21 -28.11
CA SER A 190 -23.47 3.64 -28.22
C SER A 190 -22.33 4.38 -28.93
N PHE A 191 -21.07 4.05 -28.64
CA PHE A 191 -19.93 4.66 -29.33
C PHE A 191 -19.88 4.31 -30.81
N ILE A 192 -20.18 3.06 -31.20
CA ILE A 192 -20.29 2.67 -32.61
C ILE A 192 -21.36 3.51 -33.32
N LYS A 193 -22.55 3.66 -32.70
CA LYS A 193 -23.66 4.45 -33.28
C LYS A 193 -23.30 5.93 -33.51
N VAL A 194 -22.46 6.50 -32.64
CA VAL A 194 -22.04 7.91 -32.71
C VAL A 194 -20.74 8.09 -33.53
N GLY A 195 -20.21 7.02 -34.13
CA GLY A 195 -18.99 7.06 -34.94
C GLY A 195 -17.69 7.17 -34.13
N LYS A 196 -17.74 6.97 -32.82
CA LYS A 196 -16.58 7.01 -31.90
C LYS A 196 -15.90 5.64 -31.83
N ILE A 197 -15.38 5.16 -32.96
CA ILE A 197 -14.85 3.80 -33.10
C ILE A 197 -13.65 3.54 -32.18
N ASP A 198 -12.74 4.51 -32.02
CA ASP A 198 -11.56 4.35 -31.16
C ASP A 198 -11.94 4.06 -29.70
N HIS A 199 -12.91 4.80 -29.15
CA HIS A 199 -13.41 4.55 -27.78
C HIS A 199 -14.13 3.21 -27.65
N ALA A 200 -14.84 2.76 -28.69
CA ALA A 200 -15.45 1.43 -28.71
C ALA A 200 -14.37 0.33 -28.68
N PHE A 201 -13.27 0.52 -29.40
CA PHE A 201 -12.13 -0.38 -29.40
C PHE A 201 -11.44 -0.44 -28.02
N ASP A 202 -11.14 0.71 -27.41
CA ASP A 202 -10.55 0.78 -26.05
C ASP A 202 -11.41 0.06 -25.00
N LEU A 203 -12.74 0.20 -25.10
CA LEU A 203 -13.68 -0.48 -24.23
C LEU A 203 -13.69 -2.00 -24.44
N LEU A 204 -13.55 -2.47 -25.68
CA LEU A 204 -13.44 -3.91 -25.96
C LEU A 204 -12.17 -4.50 -25.37
N GLN A 205 -11.04 -3.78 -25.45
CA GLN A 205 -9.79 -4.19 -24.78
C GLN A 205 -9.97 -4.24 -23.26
N THR A 206 -10.65 -3.24 -22.68
CA THR A 206 -10.95 -3.22 -21.24
C THR A 206 -11.82 -4.41 -20.83
N LYS A 207 -12.85 -4.75 -21.62
CA LYS A 207 -13.68 -5.94 -21.40
C LYS A 207 -12.87 -7.23 -21.45
N GLU A 208 -12.00 -7.36 -22.44
CA GLU A 208 -11.13 -8.54 -22.55
C GLU A 208 -10.23 -8.68 -21.31
N SER A 209 -9.64 -7.58 -20.84
CA SER A 209 -8.85 -7.57 -19.60
C SER A 209 -9.66 -7.98 -18.38
N LEU A 210 -10.92 -7.54 -18.25
CA LEU A 210 -11.79 -7.93 -17.14
C LEU A 210 -12.15 -9.41 -17.20
N CYS A 211 -12.60 -9.91 -18.36
CA CYS A 211 -12.94 -11.32 -18.55
C CYS A 211 -11.76 -12.26 -18.29
N ASN A 212 -10.55 -11.80 -18.61
CA ASN A 212 -9.31 -12.55 -18.41
C ASN A 212 -8.65 -12.30 -17.05
N SER A 213 -9.23 -11.45 -16.20
CA SER A 213 -8.72 -11.14 -14.85
C SER A 213 -8.43 -12.42 -14.08
N VAL A 214 -7.19 -12.52 -13.59
CA VAL A 214 -6.75 -13.64 -12.75
C VAL A 214 -7.60 -13.72 -11.49
N LEU A 215 -7.93 -12.57 -10.88
CA LEU A 215 -8.75 -12.52 -9.68
C LEU A 215 -10.16 -13.05 -9.93
N PHE A 216 -10.77 -12.68 -11.06
CA PHE A 216 -12.10 -13.19 -11.42
C PHE A 216 -12.10 -14.72 -11.57
N LYS A 217 -11.09 -15.26 -12.25
CA LYS A 217 -10.89 -16.73 -12.38
C LYS A 217 -10.71 -17.40 -11.02
N GLU A 218 -9.85 -16.85 -10.16
CA GLU A 218 -9.62 -17.39 -8.81
C GLU A 218 -10.88 -17.40 -7.95
N VAL A 219 -11.67 -16.32 -7.97
CA VAL A 219 -12.94 -16.22 -7.22
C VAL A 219 -13.96 -17.24 -7.72
N LYS A 220 -14.05 -17.42 -9.05
CA LYS A 220 -15.00 -18.35 -9.69
C LYS A 220 -14.63 -19.81 -9.45
N GLU A 221 -13.35 -20.15 -9.60
CA GLU A 221 -12.85 -21.52 -9.58
C GLU A 221 -12.33 -21.96 -8.20
N LYS A 222 -12.30 -21.05 -7.21
CA LYS A 222 -11.86 -21.31 -5.83
C LYS A 222 -10.45 -21.91 -5.75
N LYS A 223 -9.53 -21.40 -6.58
CA LYS A 223 -8.14 -21.87 -6.66
C LYS A 223 -7.21 -20.70 -6.94
N PHE A 224 -5.98 -20.76 -6.42
CA PHE A 224 -4.93 -19.80 -6.77
C PHE A 224 -4.44 -20.01 -8.21
N PHE A 225 -4.45 -18.95 -9.02
CA PHE A 225 -3.94 -18.95 -10.39
C PHE A 225 -2.79 -17.97 -10.58
N SER A 226 -2.74 -16.90 -9.78
CA SER A 226 -1.70 -15.89 -9.91
C SER A 226 -0.32 -16.44 -9.60
N VAL A 227 0.67 -15.97 -10.36
CA VAL A 227 2.10 -16.11 -10.07
C VAL A 227 2.72 -14.75 -9.67
N GLU A 228 2.03 -13.65 -9.99
CA GLU A 228 2.46 -12.30 -9.69
C GLU A 228 2.31 -12.02 -8.19
N LYS A 229 3.45 -11.69 -7.56
CA LYS A 229 3.53 -11.31 -6.15
C LYS A 229 3.19 -9.83 -5.94
N ASN A 230 3.63 -8.98 -6.85
CA ASN A 230 3.60 -7.53 -6.68
C ASN A 230 2.25 -6.95 -7.16
N ASN A 231 1.79 -5.91 -6.49
CA ASN A 231 0.61 -5.13 -6.88
C ASN A 231 0.88 -3.62 -6.72
N SER A 232 -0.13 -2.79 -7.01
CA SER A 232 -0.02 -1.33 -6.93
C SER A 232 0.34 -0.80 -5.53
N PHE A 233 0.20 -1.61 -4.48
CA PHE A 233 0.48 -1.24 -3.09
C PHE A 233 1.86 -1.71 -2.61
N SER A 234 2.56 -2.56 -3.36
CA SER A 234 3.85 -3.15 -2.96
C SER A 234 4.92 -2.11 -2.59
N ASN A 235 4.79 -0.87 -3.09
CA ASN A 235 5.75 0.20 -2.87
C ASN A 235 5.34 1.23 -1.80
N ILE A 236 4.18 1.13 -1.14
CA ILE A 236 3.69 2.14 -0.17
C ILE A 236 4.74 2.47 0.90
N LEU A 237 5.41 1.43 1.42
CA LEU A 237 6.47 1.51 2.43
C LEU A 237 7.84 1.07 1.90
N GLY A 238 7.99 0.90 0.58
CA GLY A 238 9.21 0.42 -0.06
C GLY A 238 9.44 -1.11 0.04
N GLU A 239 10.50 -1.57 -0.65
CA GLU A 239 10.76 -2.99 -0.93
C GLU A 239 10.89 -3.88 0.31
N LYS A 240 11.51 -3.38 1.39
CA LYS A 240 11.68 -4.17 2.63
C LYS A 240 10.34 -4.56 3.28
N CYS A 241 9.30 -3.79 3.02
CA CYS A 241 7.95 -4.01 3.53
C CYS A 241 7.03 -4.69 2.52
N SER A 242 7.47 -4.97 1.29
CA SER A 242 6.59 -5.47 0.22
C SER A 242 5.85 -6.75 0.62
N PHE A 243 6.47 -7.59 1.46
CA PHE A 243 5.93 -8.88 1.89
C PHE A 243 4.54 -8.82 2.55
N ILE A 244 4.17 -7.70 3.21
CA ILE A 244 2.80 -7.56 3.77
C ILE A 244 1.77 -7.22 2.70
N PHE A 245 2.19 -6.58 1.60
CA PHE A 245 1.37 -6.15 0.49
C PHE A 245 1.24 -7.23 -0.59
N ASP A 246 2.26 -8.06 -0.74
CA ASP A 246 2.32 -9.07 -1.78
C ASP A 246 1.13 -10.03 -1.73
N LYS A 247 0.69 -10.45 -2.92
CA LYS A 247 -0.35 -11.47 -3.04
C LYS A 247 0.13 -12.77 -2.41
N ILE A 248 -0.77 -13.52 -1.77
CA ILE A 248 -0.41 -14.81 -1.18
C ILE A 248 -0.38 -15.86 -2.30
N VAL A 249 0.83 -16.14 -2.78
CA VAL A 249 1.07 -17.08 -3.87
C VAL A 249 1.50 -18.46 -3.37
N LYS A 250 1.84 -18.58 -2.07
CA LYS A 250 2.23 -19.82 -1.39
C LYS A 250 1.62 -19.86 0.01
N ASN A 251 1.41 -21.07 0.52
CA ASN A 251 0.78 -21.38 1.82
C ASN A 251 1.58 -20.94 3.07
N VAL A 252 2.34 -19.84 3.00
CA VAL A 252 3.11 -19.31 4.12
C VAL A 252 2.31 -18.15 4.71
N PHE A 253 1.36 -18.47 5.58
CA PHE A 253 1.21 -17.58 6.73
C PHE A 253 1.80 -18.32 7.90
N TYR A 254 2.53 -17.59 8.72
CA TYR A 254 2.91 -18.08 10.02
C TYR A 254 1.64 -18.13 10.88
N ASP A 255 1.38 -19.27 11.50
CA ASP A 255 0.33 -19.43 12.53
C ASP A 255 0.74 -18.64 13.78
N PHE A 256 0.65 -17.32 13.68
CA PHE A 256 0.98 -16.45 14.79
C PHE A 256 -0.18 -16.43 15.79
N LYS A 257 0.12 -16.60 17.09
CA LYS A 257 -0.86 -16.48 18.19
C LYS A 257 -1.21 -15.00 18.47
N VAL A 258 -1.56 -14.26 17.43
CA VAL A 258 -1.74 -12.79 17.43
C VAL A 258 -2.98 -12.34 18.19
N ASN A 259 -4.02 -13.18 18.25
CA ASN A 259 -5.24 -12.84 18.98
C ASN A 259 -4.95 -12.51 20.46
N ASN A 260 -3.98 -13.17 21.10
CA ASN A 260 -3.68 -12.90 22.50
C ASN A 260 -2.90 -11.59 22.69
N LEU A 261 -1.92 -11.30 21.82
CA LEU A 261 -1.09 -10.09 21.94
C LEU A 261 -1.85 -8.83 21.50
N PHE A 262 -2.67 -8.93 20.45
CA PHE A 262 -3.53 -7.83 20.02
C PHE A 262 -4.61 -7.52 21.08
N ASN A 263 -5.24 -8.54 21.66
CA ASN A 263 -6.17 -8.35 22.79
C ASN A 263 -5.48 -7.79 24.03
N TYR A 264 -4.21 -8.15 24.27
CA TYR A 264 -3.43 -7.58 25.36
C TYR A 264 -3.19 -6.08 25.16
N LEU A 265 -2.75 -5.67 23.97
CA LEU A 265 -2.51 -4.26 23.63
C LEU A 265 -3.79 -3.42 23.61
N LEU A 266 -4.95 -3.97 23.23
CA LEU A 266 -6.24 -3.29 23.37
C LEU A 266 -6.54 -2.85 24.82
N ASN A 267 -5.95 -3.52 25.80
CA ASN A 267 -6.18 -3.25 27.22
C ASN A 267 -5.04 -2.46 27.90
N HIS A 268 -3.95 -2.12 27.19
CA HIS A 268 -2.74 -1.54 27.79
C HIS A 268 -2.18 -0.37 26.97
N ASN A 269 -1.47 0.55 27.62
CA ASN A 269 -0.97 1.77 26.99
C ASN A 269 0.33 1.52 26.18
N LEU A 270 0.47 2.14 25.00
CA LEU A 270 1.58 1.94 24.05
C LEU A 270 2.98 2.17 24.66
N THR A 271 3.09 3.14 25.56
CA THR A 271 4.34 3.47 26.26
C THR A 271 4.87 2.31 27.10
N TYR A 272 3.98 1.44 27.60
CA TYR A 272 4.35 0.27 28.37
C TYR A 272 5.05 -0.77 27.48
N PHE A 273 4.61 -0.97 26.25
CA PHE A 273 5.20 -1.97 25.35
C PHE A 273 6.66 -1.67 24.98
N PHE A 274 6.97 -0.40 24.67
CA PHE A 274 8.34 0.06 24.40
C PHE A 274 9.27 0.08 25.62
N SER A 275 8.76 -0.23 26.82
CA SER A 275 9.59 -0.42 28.02
C SER A 275 10.01 -1.89 28.22
N TYR A 276 9.39 -2.83 27.51
CA TYR A 276 9.65 -4.28 27.59
C TYR A 276 10.39 -4.85 26.36
N VAL A 277 10.41 -4.13 25.24
CA VAL A 277 11.12 -4.48 24.00
C VAL A 277 12.32 -3.58 23.82
#